data_AF-A0A938G5U2-F1
#
_entry.id   AF-A0A938G5U2-F1
#
_cell.length_a   1.000
_cell.length_b   1.000
_cell.length_c   1.000
_cell.angle_alpha   90.00
_cell.angle_beta   90.00
_cell.angle_gamma   90.00
#
_symmetry.space_group_name_H-M   'P 1'
#
loop_
_entity.id
_entity.type
_entity.pdbx_description
1 polymer ?
#
loop_
_entity_poly.entity_id
_entity_poly.type
_entity_poly.pdbx_seq_one_letter_code
_entity_poly.pdbx_strand_id
1 'polypeptide(L)'
;MALTVARSRPGITMRRYRIIAWIAFVSLYVIIVTGALVRLTGSGLGCVDWPACNEERFVDVSSPHAAIEQLNRLFTGVVAASVIAAMLAAFAARPRSRRVLQLAGLMVAGVVGQVVLGGIVVLTGLHPASNLGHFLLSVVLMAWAYWLVDAISPRGLAEAQSYDAQRHWRSLCDTTTWGLRRDGRIATLSRIIPLLTLLAIVTGTIVTGTGPHAGDESSPRFDFSISHIARIHGASVIATVALAVVLGVFMRRDGAIQRLQNAFEAFLFLAVLQGGVGYLQYFTGVPVVLVAVHIALSIAVWLAALNLATTARRFGSLTTARASHDAEGTPIKGVAH
;
A
#
# COMPACT_ATOMS: atom_id res chain seq x y z
N MET A 1 15.99 16.40 -50.19
CA MET A 1 16.03 16.57 -48.72
C MET A 1 15.22 15.44 -48.10
N ALA A 2 15.86 14.30 -47.84
CA ALA A 2 15.19 13.12 -47.31
C ALA A 2 14.88 13.33 -45.82
N LEU A 3 13.60 13.47 -45.50
CA LEU A 3 13.12 13.39 -44.12
C LEU A 3 13.47 12.01 -43.58
N THR A 4 14.52 11.94 -42.77
CA THR A 4 14.84 10.77 -41.97
C THR A 4 13.70 10.63 -40.96
N VAL A 5 12.69 9.83 -41.32
CA VAL A 5 11.70 9.34 -40.37
C VAL A 5 12.49 8.58 -39.32
N ALA A 6 12.75 9.23 -38.18
CA ALA A 6 13.36 8.59 -37.04
C ALA A 6 12.51 7.37 -36.71
N ARG A 7 13.00 6.17 -37.06
CA ARG A 7 12.36 4.91 -36.70
C ARG A 7 12.13 4.96 -35.20
N SER A 8 10.87 5.15 -34.80
CA SER A 8 10.44 5.05 -33.41
C SER A 8 10.88 3.67 -32.94
N ARG A 9 11.92 3.62 -32.09
CA ARG A 9 12.42 2.37 -31.50
C ARG A 9 11.20 1.58 -30.98
N PRO A 10 11.13 0.26 -31.17
CA PRO A 10 10.02 -0.55 -30.68
C PRO A 10 9.96 -0.45 -29.15
N GLY A 11 9.11 0.47 -28.65
CA GLY A 11 8.87 0.67 -27.24
C GLY A 11 7.71 -0.19 -26.77
N ILE A 12 7.66 -0.47 -25.46
CA ILE A 12 6.52 -1.16 -24.87
C ILE A 12 5.36 -0.16 -24.77
N THR A 13 4.17 -0.56 -25.23
CA THR A 13 2.98 0.27 -25.10
C THR A 13 2.55 0.40 -23.64
N MET A 14 1.94 1.52 -23.26
CA MET A 14 1.45 1.72 -21.89
C MET A 14 0.46 0.64 -21.43
N ARG A 15 -0.33 0.08 -22.35
CA ARG A 15 -1.22 -1.05 -22.05
C ARG A 15 -0.44 -2.28 -21.60
N ARG A 16 0.63 -2.64 -22.30
CA ARG A 16 1.50 -3.77 -21.93
C ARG A 16 2.23 -3.49 -20.62
N TYR A 17 2.73 -2.27 -20.44
CA TYR A 17 3.38 -1.88 -19.19
C TYR A 17 2.44 -1.98 -17.97
N ARG A 18 1.19 -1.57 -18.13
CA ARG A 18 0.15 -1.74 -17.10
C ARG A 18 -0.06 -3.19 -16.69
N ILE A 19 -0.06 -4.12 -17.64
CA ILE A 19 -0.20 -5.55 -17.32
C ILE A 19 0.97 -6.02 -16.47
N ILE A 20 2.21 -5.66 -16.84
CA ILE A 20 3.41 -6.04 -16.07
C ILE A 20 3.36 -5.45 -14.66
N ALA A 21 2.99 -4.17 -14.52
CA ALA A 21 2.86 -3.53 -13.21
C ALA A 21 1.76 -4.18 -12.34
N TRP A 22 0.64 -4.60 -12.94
CA TRP A 22 -0.41 -5.34 -12.22
C TRP A 22 0.03 -6.74 -11.81
N ILE A 23 0.83 -7.44 -12.63
CA ILE A 23 1.41 -8.74 -12.25
C ILE A 23 2.31 -8.55 -11.01
N ALA A 24 3.16 -7.52 -10.99
CA ALA A 24 3.99 -7.20 -9.83
C ALA A 24 3.17 -6.79 -8.60
N PHE A 25 2.09 -6.02 -8.78
CA PHE A 25 1.18 -5.64 -7.69
C PHE A 25 0.49 -6.87 -7.09
N VAL A 26 -0.05 -7.75 -7.92
CA VAL A 26 -0.76 -8.96 -7.48
C VAL A 26 0.20 -9.95 -6.86
N SER A 27 1.41 -10.15 -7.42
CA SER A 27 2.42 -11.04 -6.83
C SER A 27 2.83 -10.56 -5.43
N LEU A 28 3.02 -9.24 -5.24
CA LEU A 28 3.29 -8.64 -3.92
C LEU A 28 2.13 -8.84 -2.94
N TYR A 29 0.88 -8.78 -3.39
CA TYR A 29 -0.26 -9.03 -2.51
C TYR A 29 -0.32 -10.51 -2.11
N VAL A 30 -0.12 -11.40 -3.08
CA VAL A 30 -0.17 -12.85 -2.87
C VAL A 30 0.95 -13.30 -1.93
N ILE A 31 2.19 -12.81 -2.07
CA ILE A 31 3.30 -13.21 -1.18
C ILE A 31 3.06 -12.80 0.28
N ILE A 32 2.36 -11.68 0.52
CA ILE A 32 1.97 -11.29 1.88
C ILE A 32 0.99 -12.31 2.48
N VAL A 33 0.00 -12.74 1.68
CA VAL A 33 -0.98 -13.73 2.11
C VAL A 33 -0.34 -15.10 2.30
N THR A 34 0.48 -15.57 1.35
CA THR A 34 1.16 -16.88 1.48
C THR A 34 2.17 -16.87 2.63
N GLY A 35 2.91 -15.77 2.84
CA GLY A 35 3.79 -15.61 3.99
C GLY A 35 3.03 -15.63 5.32
N ALA A 36 1.84 -15.03 5.37
CA ALA A 36 0.96 -15.15 6.54
C ALA A 36 0.51 -16.60 6.77
N LEU A 37 0.24 -17.37 5.71
CA LEU A 37 -0.08 -18.80 5.82
C LEU A 37 1.11 -19.65 6.30
N VAL A 38 2.34 -19.37 5.84
CA VAL A 38 3.56 -20.02 6.37
C VAL A 38 3.62 -19.88 7.88
N ARG A 39 3.42 -18.65 8.38
CA ARG A 39 3.37 -18.39 9.82
C ARG A 39 2.20 -19.10 10.51
N LEU A 40 1.00 -18.99 9.95
CA LEU A 40 -0.22 -19.53 10.56
C LEU A 40 -0.29 -21.06 10.57
N THR A 41 0.51 -21.72 9.74
CA THR A 41 0.66 -23.19 9.73
C THR A 41 1.80 -23.68 10.61
N GLY A 42 2.49 -22.79 11.35
CA GLY A 42 3.65 -23.18 12.15
C GLY A 42 4.90 -23.49 11.32
N SER A 43 4.92 -23.09 10.04
CA SER A 43 5.99 -23.45 9.10
C SER A 43 7.05 -22.36 8.96
N GLY A 44 7.12 -21.38 9.87
CA GLY A 44 8.06 -20.25 9.74
C GLY A 44 9.53 -20.61 9.98
N LEU A 45 9.79 -21.76 10.59
CA LEU A 45 11.12 -22.36 10.79
C LEU A 45 11.21 -23.76 10.13
N GLY A 46 10.43 -23.99 9.07
CA GLY A 46 10.56 -25.20 8.26
C GLY A 46 11.93 -25.32 7.58
N CYS A 47 12.56 -24.18 7.30
CA CYS A 47 13.96 -24.03 6.91
C CYS A 47 14.67 -23.15 7.94
N VAL A 48 15.56 -23.75 8.72
CA VAL A 48 16.23 -23.10 9.85
C VAL A 48 17.44 -22.26 9.47
N ASP A 49 17.89 -22.36 8.21
CA ASP A 49 19.04 -21.60 7.70
C ASP A 49 18.62 -20.66 6.56
N TRP A 50 19.54 -19.77 6.19
CA TRP A 50 19.42 -18.87 5.06
C TRP A 50 20.82 -18.49 4.53
N PRO A 51 21.10 -18.55 3.20
CA PRO A 51 20.15 -18.72 2.09
C PRO A 51 19.81 -20.18 1.74
N ALA A 52 20.55 -21.16 2.28
CA ALA A 52 20.16 -22.56 2.20
C ALA A 52 18.91 -22.83 3.06
N CYS A 53 18.26 -23.99 2.92
CA CYS A 53 17.16 -24.36 3.81
C CYS A 53 17.68 -24.89 5.15
N ASN A 54 18.77 -25.67 5.10
CA ASN A 54 19.50 -26.21 6.24
C ASN A 54 20.97 -26.49 5.85
N GLU A 55 21.77 -26.99 6.80
CA GLU A 55 23.22 -27.24 6.61
C GLU A 55 23.53 -28.24 5.48
N GLU A 56 22.60 -29.16 5.18
CA GLU A 56 22.80 -30.21 4.18
C GLU A 56 22.22 -29.86 2.81
N ARG A 57 21.16 -29.06 2.76
CA ARG A 57 20.33 -28.85 1.57
C ARG A 57 19.97 -27.40 1.34
N PHE A 58 20.21 -26.95 0.11
CA PHE A 58 19.75 -25.63 -0.34
C PHE A 58 18.21 -25.56 -0.51
N VAL A 59 17.60 -26.66 -0.96
CA VAL A 59 16.14 -26.81 -1.12
C VAL A 59 15.74 -28.07 -0.39
N ASP A 60 14.78 -27.98 0.53
CA ASP A 60 14.22 -29.15 1.19
C ASP A 60 12.69 -29.15 1.19
N VAL A 61 12.12 -30.32 0.89
CA VAL A 61 10.69 -30.61 0.90
C VAL A 61 10.40 -31.92 1.64
N SER A 62 11.37 -32.39 2.44
CA SER A 62 11.31 -33.65 3.18
C SER A 62 10.18 -33.69 4.22
N SER A 63 9.80 -32.54 4.77
CA SER A 63 8.69 -32.39 5.71
C SER A 63 7.63 -31.41 5.16
N PRO A 64 6.36 -31.51 5.61
CA PRO A 64 5.31 -30.56 5.22
C PRO A 64 5.68 -29.10 5.57
N HIS A 65 6.26 -28.84 6.73
CA HIS A 65 6.66 -27.49 7.16
C HIS A 65 7.80 -26.94 6.29
N ALA A 66 8.83 -27.74 6.01
CA ALA A 66 9.91 -27.35 5.09
C ALA A 66 9.36 -27.06 3.69
N ALA A 67 8.47 -27.91 3.17
CA ALA A 67 7.86 -27.72 1.87
C ALA A 67 7.02 -26.42 1.78
N ILE A 68 6.24 -26.11 2.81
CA ILE A 68 5.43 -24.88 2.88
C ILE A 68 6.34 -23.64 2.88
N GLU A 69 7.39 -23.62 3.70
CA GLU A 69 8.31 -22.49 3.73
C GLU A 69 9.09 -22.36 2.42
N GLN A 70 9.61 -23.47 1.90
CA GLN A 70 10.38 -23.51 0.67
C GLN A 70 9.59 -23.03 -0.54
N LEU A 71 8.29 -23.37 -0.61
CA LEU A 71 7.39 -22.88 -1.66
C LEU A 71 7.24 -21.35 -1.58
N ASN A 72 7.12 -20.79 -0.38
CA ASN A 72 7.05 -19.35 -0.19
C ASN A 72 8.38 -18.65 -0.52
N ARG A 73 9.52 -19.25 -0.15
CA ARG A 73 10.87 -18.79 -0.57
C ARG A 73 11.00 -18.76 -2.09
N LEU A 74 10.53 -19.80 -2.78
CA LEU A 74 10.53 -19.86 -4.25
C LEU A 74 9.60 -18.80 -4.87
N PHE A 75 8.42 -18.56 -4.29
CA PHE A 75 7.50 -17.54 -4.77
C PHE A 75 8.09 -16.12 -4.66
N THR A 76 8.95 -15.85 -3.67
CA THR A 76 9.73 -14.60 -3.62
C THR A 76 10.59 -14.39 -4.88
N GLY A 77 11.09 -15.45 -5.50
CA GLY A 77 11.76 -15.38 -6.80
C GLY A 77 10.85 -14.90 -7.93
N VAL A 78 9.60 -15.36 -7.95
CA VAL A 78 8.57 -14.88 -8.91
C VAL A 78 8.24 -13.41 -8.67
N VAL A 79 8.12 -13.00 -7.41
CA VAL A 79 7.92 -11.60 -7.02
C VAL A 79 9.09 -10.75 -7.52
N ALA A 80 10.33 -11.14 -7.21
CA ALA A 80 11.53 -10.44 -7.67
C ALA A 80 11.58 -10.31 -9.19
N ALA A 81 11.33 -11.39 -9.92
CA ALA A 81 11.27 -11.37 -11.39
C ALA A 81 10.20 -10.41 -11.91
N SER A 82 9.00 -10.42 -11.32
CA SER A 82 7.90 -9.53 -11.72
C SER A 82 8.20 -8.05 -11.48
N VAL A 83 8.85 -7.71 -10.36
CA VAL A 83 9.23 -6.34 -10.01
C VAL A 83 10.41 -5.86 -10.87
N ILE A 84 11.40 -6.71 -11.12
CA ILE A 84 12.50 -6.41 -12.07
C ILE A 84 11.94 -6.21 -13.48
N ALA A 85 11.01 -7.05 -13.93
CA ALA A 85 10.35 -6.88 -15.21
C ALA A 85 9.59 -5.55 -15.29
N ALA A 86 8.90 -5.14 -14.22
CA ALA A 86 8.25 -3.83 -14.14
C ALA A 86 9.27 -2.67 -14.21
N MET A 87 10.44 -2.80 -13.57
CA MET A 87 11.50 -1.80 -13.68
C MET A 87 12.08 -1.72 -15.10
N LEU A 88 12.49 -2.85 -15.68
CA LEU A 88 13.03 -2.90 -17.05
C LEU A 88 12.01 -2.39 -18.08
N ALA A 89 10.75 -2.79 -17.96
CA ALA A 89 9.68 -2.33 -18.85
C ALA A 89 9.39 -0.82 -18.68
N ALA A 90 9.58 -0.25 -17.49
CA ALA A 90 9.49 1.20 -17.27
C ALA A 90 10.55 1.96 -18.10
N PHE A 91 11.74 1.38 -18.32
CA PHE A 91 12.74 2.00 -19.17
C PHE A 91 12.32 2.04 -20.64
N ALA A 92 11.60 1.02 -21.11
CA ALA A 92 11.16 0.87 -22.49
C ALA A 92 9.79 1.52 -22.77
N ALA A 93 9.01 1.85 -21.74
CA ALA A 93 7.68 2.46 -21.86
C ALA A 93 7.74 3.91 -22.35
N ARG A 94 6.78 4.30 -23.20
CA ARG A 94 6.65 5.66 -23.76
C ARG A 94 5.24 6.25 -23.52
N PRO A 95 5.11 7.52 -23.11
CA PRO A 95 6.19 8.45 -22.73
C PRO A 95 6.85 8.03 -21.41
N ARG A 96 8.14 8.33 -21.28
CA ARG A 96 8.94 7.94 -20.11
C ARG A 96 8.67 8.91 -18.95
N SER A 97 8.31 8.39 -17.79
CA SER A 97 8.02 9.19 -16.59
C SER A 97 9.06 8.96 -15.49
N ARG A 98 9.66 10.03 -14.98
CA ARG A 98 10.63 9.97 -13.86
C ARG A 98 9.99 9.36 -12.61
N ARG A 99 8.75 9.71 -12.31
CA ARG A 99 7.99 9.17 -11.17
C ARG A 99 7.77 7.66 -11.28
N VAL A 100 7.43 7.18 -12.48
CA VAL A 100 7.24 5.74 -12.75
C VAL A 100 8.55 4.97 -12.54
N LEU A 101 9.67 5.50 -13.03
CA LEU A 101 10.99 4.89 -12.84
C LEU A 101 11.43 4.88 -11.38
N GLN A 102 11.19 5.98 -10.65
CA GLN A 102 11.48 6.05 -9.21
C GLN A 102 10.68 5.01 -8.44
N LEU A 103 9.36 4.90 -8.67
CA LEU A 103 8.52 3.92 -7.99
C LEU A 103 8.93 2.47 -8.34
N ALA A 104 9.18 2.17 -9.61
CA ALA A 104 9.64 0.85 -10.01
C ALA A 104 11.03 0.50 -9.43
N GLY A 105 11.95 1.47 -9.35
CA GLY A 105 13.24 1.32 -8.70
C GLY A 105 13.14 1.12 -7.19
N LEU A 106 12.26 1.87 -6.51
CA LEU A 106 11.96 1.70 -5.09
C LEU A 106 11.38 0.31 -4.81
N MET A 107 10.52 -0.22 -5.69
CA MET A 107 10.03 -1.59 -5.55
C MET A 107 11.16 -2.62 -5.63
N VAL A 108 12.11 -2.49 -6.58
CA VAL A 108 13.28 -3.38 -6.65
C VAL A 108 14.11 -3.29 -5.37
N ALA A 109 14.42 -2.08 -4.92
CA ALA A 109 15.18 -1.88 -3.68
C ALA A 109 14.45 -2.45 -2.45
N GLY A 110 13.14 -2.27 -2.36
CA GLY A 110 12.33 -2.82 -1.27
C GLY A 110 12.27 -4.35 -1.30
N VAL A 111 12.21 -4.99 -2.48
CA VAL A 111 12.28 -6.47 -2.58
C VAL A 111 13.65 -6.99 -2.12
N VAL A 112 14.75 -6.31 -2.47
CA VAL A 112 16.08 -6.65 -1.92
C VAL A 112 16.08 -6.51 -0.40
N GLY A 113 15.50 -5.43 0.13
CA GLY A 113 15.30 -5.25 1.57
C GLY A 113 14.49 -6.38 2.20
N GLN A 114 13.45 -6.90 1.52
CA GLN A 114 12.68 -8.03 2.01
C GLN A 114 13.46 -9.34 2.03
N VAL A 115 14.28 -9.60 1.03
CA VAL A 115 15.12 -10.80 1.00
C VAL A 115 16.09 -10.80 2.20
N VAL A 116 16.72 -9.64 2.48
CA VAL A 116 17.61 -9.47 3.62
C VAL A 116 16.83 -9.61 4.94
N LEU A 117 15.71 -8.90 5.08
CA LEU A 117 14.94 -8.89 6.32
C LEU A 117 14.28 -10.24 6.59
N GLY A 118 13.86 -10.97 5.56
CA GLY A 118 13.36 -12.34 5.65
C GLY A 118 14.45 -13.32 6.12
N GLY A 119 15.69 -13.16 5.64
CA GLY A 119 16.83 -13.90 6.18
C GLY A 119 17.08 -13.60 7.66
N ILE A 120 17.02 -12.32 8.05
CA ILE A 120 17.12 -11.91 9.47
C ILE A 120 15.99 -12.55 10.31
N VAL A 121 14.77 -12.63 9.79
CA VAL A 121 13.64 -13.28 10.49
C VAL A 121 13.95 -14.74 10.82
N VAL A 122 14.51 -15.50 9.87
CA VAL A 122 14.91 -16.89 10.09
C VAL A 122 16.06 -16.97 11.10
N LEU A 123 17.12 -16.20 10.89
CA LEU A 123 18.32 -16.19 11.75
C LEU A 123 18.07 -15.71 13.18
N THR A 124 17.00 -14.95 13.40
CA THR A 124 16.56 -14.50 14.72
C THR A 124 15.48 -15.40 15.34
N GLY A 125 15.19 -16.56 14.75
CA GLY A 125 14.21 -17.51 15.26
C GLY A 125 12.78 -16.95 15.28
N LEU A 126 12.42 -16.16 14.27
CA LEU A 126 11.14 -15.43 14.17
C LEU A 126 10.93 -14.35 15.24
N HIS A 127 12.01 -13.67 15.67
CA HIS A 127 11.90 -12.57 16.63
C HIS A 127 10.79 -11.57 16.26
N PRO A 128 9.88 -11.21 17.19
CA PRO A 128 8.66 -10.48 16.83
C PRO A 128 8.97 -9.10 16.23
N ALA A 129 10.10 -8.48 16.59
CA ALA A 129 10.55 -7.24 15.97
C ALA A 129 11.01 -7.39 14.52
N SER A 130 11.77 -8.45 14.18
CA SER A 130 12.21 -8.69 12.80
C SER A 130 11.03 -9.07 11.92
N ASN A 131 10.12 -9.91 12.42
CA ASN A 131 8.91 -10.31 11.71
C ASN A 131 7.95 -9.13 11.48
N LEU A 132 7.79 -8.25 12.48
CA LEU A 132 7.05 -6.99 12.35
C LEU A 132 7.68 -6.10 11.29
N GLY A 133 9.01 -5.92 11.32
CA GLY A 133 9.72 -5.15 10.30
C GLY A 133 9.50 -5.69 8.89
N HIS A 134 9.59 -7.01 8.72
CA HIS A 134 9.36 -7.71 7.45
C HIS A 134 7.94 -7.46 6.92
N PHE A 135 6.92 -7.54 7.79
CA PHE A 135 5.54 -7.23 7.39
C PHE A 135 5.34 -5.73 7.07
N LEU A 136 5.88 -4.82 7.87
CA LEU A 136 5.74 -3.37 7.62
C LEU A 136 6.43 -2.94 6.32
N LEU A 137 7.58 -3.53 5.99
CA LEU A 137 8.23 -3.29 4.69
C LEU A 137 7.33 -3.77 3.53
N SER A 138 6.55 -4.84 3.73
CA SER A 138 5.57 -5.30 2.72
C SER A 138 4.43 -4.30 2.53
N VAL A 139 3.96 -3.68 3.62
CA VAL A 139 2.93 -2.63 3.59
C VAL A 139 3.44 -1.40 2.80
N VAL A 140 4.71 -1.04 2.97
CA VAL A 140 5.37 0.04 2.21
C VAL A 140 5.52 -0.32 0.73
N LEU A 141 6.01 -1.54 0.41
CA LEU A 141 6.09 -2.04 -0.95
C LEU A 141 4.74 -2.02 -1.65
N MET A 142 3.67 -2.41 -0.95
CA MET A 142 2.31 -2.38 -1.47
C MET A 142 1.82 -0.96 -1.75
N ALA A 143 2.21 0.03 -0.93
CA ALA A 143 1.91 1.44 -1.20
C ALA A 143 2.63 1.95 -2.47
N TRP A 144 3.90 1.60 -2.65
CA TRP A 144 4.64 1.95 -3.87
C TRP A 144 4.09 1.25 -5.11
N ALA A 145 3.71 -0.01 -5.00
CA ALA A 145 3.05 -0.75 -6.08
C ALA A 145 1.70 -0.11 -6.45
N TYR A 146 0.90 0.29 -5.46
CA TYR A 146 -0.34 1.03 -5.67
C TYR A 146 -0.09 2.35 -6.43
N TRP A 147 0.85 3.17 -5.97
CA TRP A 147 1.16 4.43 -6.63
C TRP A 147 1.77 4.25 -8.02
N LEU A 148 2.50 3.17 -8.27
CA LEU A 148 2.99 2.83 -9.60
C LEU A 148 1.82 2.58 -10.55
N VAL A 149 0.89 1.71 -10.15
CA VAL A 149 -0.32 1.36 -10.91
C VAL A 149 -1.23 2.57 -11.11
N ASP A 150 -1.41 3.41 -10.08
CA ASP A 150 -2.19 4.64 -10.18
C ASP A 150 -1.53 5.66 -11.13
N ALA A 151 -0.21 5.83 -11.08
CA ALA A 151 0.52 6.78 -11.93
C ALA A 151 0.39 6.44 -13.42
N ILE A 152 0.23 5.16 -13.77
CA ILE A 152 0.02 4.69 -15.15
C ILE A 152 -1.44 4.42 -15.49
N SER A 153 -2.36 4.67 -14.56
CA SER A 153 -3.79 4.65 -14.84
C SER A 153 -4.18 5.80 -15.77
N PRO A 154 -5.34 5.76 -16.45
CA PRO A 154 -5.80 6.87 -17.28
C PRO A 154 -5.86 8.20 -16.50
N ARG A 155 -6.18 8.14 -15.20
CA ARG A 155 -6.24 9.31 -14.31
C ARG A 155 -4.83 9.83 -13.99
N GLY A 156 -3.87 8.95 -13.73
CA GLY A 156 -2.48 9.34 -13.46
C GLY A 156 -1.77 9.90 -14.68
N LEU A 157 -2.04 9.32 -15.86
CA LEU A 157 -1.50 9.84 -17.12
C LEU A 157 -2.09 11.22 -17.46
N ALA A 158 -3.39 11.43 -17.23
CA ALA A 158 -4.02 12.75 -17.39
C ALA A 158 -3.42 13.79 -16.42
N GLU A 159 -3.26 13.44 -15.13
CA GLU A 159 -2.61 14.33 -14.14
C GLU A 159 -1.18 14.70 -14.58
N ALA A 160 -0.41 13.76 -15.12
CA ALA A 160 0.96 14.00 -15.58
C ALA A 160 1.03 14.92 -16.81
N GLN A 161 0.03 14.89 -17.68
CA GLN A 161 -0.06 15.79 -18.84
C GLN A 161 -0.48 17.21 -18.44
N SER A 162 -1.33 17.33 -17.43
CA SER A 162 -1.73 18.63 -16.86
C SER A 162 -0.72 19.21 -15.87
N TYR A 163 0.38 18.50 -15.58
CA TYR A 163 1.36 18.89 -14.58
C TYR A 163 2.19 20.09 -15.05
N ASP A 164 1.84 21.27 -14.53
CA ASP A 164 2.59 22.51 -14.68
C ASP A 164 3.53 22.68 -13.47
N ALA A 165 4.84 22.53 -13.69
CA ALA A 165 5.86 22.53 -12.65
C ALA A 165 5.87 23.82 -11.80
N GLN A 166 5.41 24.96 -12.36
CA GLN A 166 5.32 26.23 -11.64
C GLN A 166 4.18 26.27 -10.61
N ARG A 167 3.09 25.51 -10.83
CA ARG A 167 1.96 25.44 -9.89
C ARG A 167 2.23 24.53 -8.68
N HIS A 168 3.04 23.49 -8.85
CA HIS A 168 3.30 22.49 -7.80
C HIS A 168 4.00 23.07 -6.56
N TRP A 169 5.10 23.82 -6.76
CA TRP A 169 5.86 24.43 -5.67
C TRP A 169 5.01 25.39 -4.84
N ARG A 170 4.15 26.19 -5.50
CA ARG A 170 3.24 27.12 -4.82
C ARG A 170 2.21 26.39 -3.94
N SER A 171 1.67 25.25 -4.38
CA SER A 171 0.69 24.47 -3.60
C SER A 171 1.26 23.73 -2.39
N LEU A 172 2.56 23.39 -2.39
CA LEU A 172 3.22 22.70 -1.28
C LEU A 172 3.54 23.67 -0.13
N CYS A 173 3.80 24.93 -0.46
CA CYS A 173 3.99 26.00 0.51
C CYS A 173 2.67 26.65 0.96
N ASP A 174 1.54 26.25 0.37
CA ASP A 174 0.24 26.82 0.66
C ASP A 174 -0.43 26.11 1.86
N THR A 175 -0.34 26.78 3.00
CA THR A 175 -0.96 26.38 4.28
C THR A 175 -2.49 26.32 4.20
N THR A 176 -3.13 26.88 3.16
CA THR A 176 -4.59 26.77 2.97
C THR A 176 -5.08 25.36 2.63
N THR A 177 -4.18 24.45 2.23
CA THR A 177 -4.53 23.04 1.91
C THR A 177 -4.70 22.14 3.14
N TRP A 178 -4.29 22.61 4.32
CA TRP A 178 -4.48 22.00 5.63
C TRP A 178 -5.43 22.87 6.46
N GLY A 179 -6.70 22.52 6.45
CA GLY A 179 -7.72 23.30 7.16
C GLY A 179 -9.02 22.55 7.32
N LEU A 180 -9.71 22.76 8.44
CA LEU A 180 -11.03 22.22 8.72
C LEU A 180 -12.18 23.09 8.16
N ARG A 181 -11.83 24.14 7.41
CA ARG A 181 -12.79 24.95 6.63
C ARG A 181 -13.34 24.12 5.47
N ARG A 182 -14.49 24.54 4.94
CA ARG A 182 -15.29 23.80 3.94
C ARG A 182 -14.43 23.29 2.77
N ASP A 183 -13.52 24.12 2.27
CA ASP A 183 -12.72 23.82 1.08
C ASP A 183 -11.55 22.85 1.34
N GLY A 184 -11.06 22.77 2.58
CA GLY A 184 -9.87 21.99 2.95
C GLY A 184 -10.15 20.73 3.76
N ARG A 185 -11.32 20.62 4.42
CA ARG A 185 -11.59 19.57 5.41
C ARG A 185 -11.62 18.16 4.80
N ILE A 186 -12.28 17.99 3.65
CA ILE A 186 -12.37 16.70 2.97
C ILE A 186 -10.97 16.21 2.58
N ALA A 187 -10.14 17.08 2.01
CA ALA A 187 -8.77 16.75 1.63
C ALA A 187 -7.90 16.43 2.86
N THR A 188 -8.01 17.23 3.92
CA THR A 188 -7.26 17.06 5.17
C THR A 188 -7.58 15.71 5.82
N LEU A 189 -8.86 15.43 6.07
CA LEU A 189 -9.29 14.18 6.69
C LEU A 189 -8.93 12.96 5.83
N SER A 190 -9.07 13.07 4.51
CA SER A 190 -8.66 11.99 3.59
C SER A 190 -7.16 11.68 3.64
N ARG A 191 -6.31 12.66 3.98
CA ARG A 191 -4.86 12.46 4.18
C ARG A 191 -4.53 11.86 5.54
N ILE A 192 -5.34 12.14 6.56
CA ILE A 192 -5.15 11.60 7.92
C ILE A 192 -5.58 10.12 7.99
N ILE A 193 -6.62 9.71 7.26
CA ILE A 193 -7.11 8.33 7.23
C ILE A 193 -6.00 7.29 7.01
N PRO A 194 -5.15 7.35 5.97
CA PRO A 194 -4.07 6.37 5.81
C PRO A 194 -3.07 6.40 6.97
N LEU A 195 -2.81 7.54 7.61
CA LEU A 195 -1.92 7.59 8.78
C LEU A 195 -2.50 6.80 9.96
N LEU A 196 -3.80 6.94 10.22
CA LEU A 196 -4.48 6.16 11.26
C LEU A 196 -4.61 4.68 10.88
N THR A 197 -4.85 4.36 9.60
CA THR A 197 -4.83 2.98 9.11
C THR A 197 -3.46 2.33 9.30
N LEU A 198 -2.37 3.07 9.03
CA LEU A 198 -1.01 2.58 9.27
C LEU A 198 -0.76 2.36 10.76
N LEU A 199 -1.20 3.27 11.62
CA LEU A 199 -1.14 3.09 13.08
C LEU A 199 -1.92 1.85 13.53
N ALA A 200 -3.10 1.59 12.96
CA ALA A 200 -3.87 0.39 13.23
C ALA A 200 -3.14 -0.88 12.77
N ILE A 201 -2.47 -0.85 11.61
CA ILE A 201 -1.64 -1.97 11.14
C ILE A 201 -0.46 -2.20 12.08
N VAL A 202 0.27 -1.16 12.49
CA VAL A 202 1.41 -1.27 13.41
C VAL A 202 0.99 -1.82 14.77
N THR A 203 -0.08 -1.29 15.35
CA THR A 203 -0.59 -1.82 16.63
C THR A 203 -1.10 -3.26 16.48
N GLY A 204 -1.72 -3.60 15.34
CA GLY A 204 -2.17 -4.96 15.03
C GLY A 204 -1.02 -5.95 14.86
N THR A 205 0.11 -5.55 14.29
CA THR A 205 1.31 -6.40 14.20
C THR A 205 1.97 -6.62 15.55
N ILE A 206 1.86 -5.66 16.47
CA ILE A 206 2.30 -5.86 17.87
C ILE A 206 1.40 -6.86 18.60
N VAL A 207 0.05 -6.78 18.43
CA VAL A 207 -0.88 -7.80 18.96
C VAL A 207 -0.50 -9.18 18.44
N THR A 208 -0.18 -9.24 17.16
CA THR A 208 0.22 -10.44 16.43
C THR A 208 1.53 -11.04 16.95
N GLY A 209 2.53 -10.22 17.28
CA GLY A 209 3.81 -10.65 17.88
C GLY A 209 3.74 -10.93 19.39
N THR A 210 2.66 -10.54 20.05
CA THR A 210 2.34 -10.88 21.45
C THR A 210 1.49 -12.16 21.53
N GLY A 211 0.74 -12.46 20.47
CA GLY A 211 -0.25 -13.52 20.40
C GLY A 211 0.31 -14.94 20.23
N PRO A 212 -0.59 -15.94 20.21
CA PRO A 212 -0.19 -17.35 20.17
C PRO A 212 0.48 -17.75 18.84
N HIS A 213 0.07 -17.13 17.72
CA HIS A 213 0.46 -17.52 16.36
C HIS A 213 1.84 -16.99 15.94
N ALA A 214 2.92 -17.27 16.65
CA ALA A 214 4.23 -16.65 16.36
C ALA A 214 4.88 -17.13 15.04
N GLY A 215 4.52 -18.32 14.55
CA GLY A 215 5.10 -18.93 13.34
C GLY A 215 5.81 -20.24 13.61
N ASP A 216 6.19 -20.45 14.87
CA ASP A 216 6.59 -21.70 15.50
C ASP A 216 6.22 -21.59 17.01
N GLU A 217 6.03 -22.71 17.71
CA GLU A 217 5.61 -22.71 19.13
C GLU A 217 6.68 -22.12 20.06
N SER A 218 7.95 -22.37 19.74
CA SER A 218 9.13 -21.98 20.52
C SER A 218 9.60 -20.54 20.25
N SER A 219 9.00 -19.87 19.27
CA SER A 219 9.41 -18.51 18.89
C SER A 219 9.23 -17.51 20.04
N PRO A 220 10.17 -16.55 20.19
CA PRO A 220 10.04 -15.47 21.15
C PRO A 220 8.82 -14.59 20.85
N ARG A 221 8.27 -13.96 21.89
CA ARG A 221 7.11 -13.07 21.82
C ARG A 221 7.43 -11.76 22.53
N PHE A 222 6.69 -10.70 22.21
CA PHE A 222 6.77 -9.50 23.02
C PHE A 222 6.20 -9.75 24.41
N ASP A 223 6.88 -9.26 25.44
CA ASP A 223 6.44 -9.35 26.84
C ASP A 223 5.43 -8.24 27.18
N PHE A 224 4.31 -8.24 26.45
CA PHE A 224 3.19 -7.34 26.70
C PHE A 224 1.94 -8.13 27.10
N SER A 225 1.08 -7.52 27.90
CA SER A 225 -0.26 -8.05 28.12
C SER A 225 -1.07 -8.00 26.82
N ILE A 226 -1.49 -9.17 26.32
CA ILE A 226 -2.26 -9.28 25.08
C ILE A 226 -3.58 -8.49 25.15
N SER A 227 -4.21 -8.43 26.32
CA SER A 227 -5.45 -7.67 26.51
C SER A 227 -5.22 -6.16 26.39
N HIS A 228 -4.08 -5.65 26.88
CA HIS A 228 -3.74 -4.23 26.77
C HIS A 228 -3.43 -3.83 25.33
N ILE A 229 -2.56 -4.56 24.63
CA ILE A 229 -2.23 -4.23 23.23
C ILE A 229 -3.46 -4.42 22.32
N ALA A 230 -4.30 -5.44 22.55
CA ALA A 230 -5.54 -5.62 21.79
C ALA A 230 -6.51 -4.43 21.95
N ARG A 231 -6.60 -3.84 23.16
CA ARG A 231 -7.39 -2.62 23.39
C ARG A 231 -6.80 -1.40 22.67
N ILE A 232 -5.47 -1.23 22.69
CA ILE A 232 -4.79 -0.15 21.97
C ILE A 232 -5.04 -0.28 20.46
N HIS A 233 -4.91 -1.49 19.92
CA HIS A 233 -5.21 -1.78 18.52
C HIS A 233 -6.69 -1.46 18.21
N GLY A 234 -7.63 -1.98 18.99
CA GLY A 234 -9.06 -1.68 18.84
C GLY A 234 -9.37 -0.19 18.88
N ALA A 235 -8.75 0.57 19.80
CA ALA A 235 -8.91 2.02 19.89
C ALA A 235 -8.41 2.74 18.62
N SER A 236 -7.28 2.32 18.04
CA SER A 236 -6.79 2.88 16.78
C SER A 236 -7.71 2.59 15.59
N VAL A 237 -8.35 1.41 15.56
CA VAL A 237 -9.37 1.06 14.55
C VAL A 237 -10.63 1.91 14.73
N ILE A 238 -11.12 2.06 15.95
CA ILE A 238 -12.29 2.90 16.27
C ILE A 238 -12.01 4.35 15.87
N ALA A 239 -10.83 4.89 16.19
CA ALA A 239 -10.44 6.24 15.79
C ALA A 239 -10.44 6.41 14.26
N THR A 240 -9.93 5.41 13.53
CA THR A 240 -9.92 5.40 12.06
C THR A 240 -11.34 5.42 11.49
N VAL A 241 -12.23 4.56 12.00
CA VAL A 241 -13.64 4.48 11.55
C VAL A 241 -14.42 5.74 11.93
N ALA A 242 -14.22 6.27 13.14
CA ALA A 242 -14.86 7.52 13.57
C ALA A 242 -14.46 8.69 12.66
N LEU A 243 -13.17 8.81 12.31
CA LEU A 243 -12.70 9.81 11.36
C LEU A 243 -13.34 9.64 9.97
N ALA A 244 -13.49 8.39 9.51
CA ALA A 244 -14.16 8.08 8.26
C ALA A 244 -15.64 8.51 8.28
N VAL A 245 -16.35 8.25 9.39
CA VAL A 245 -17.75 8.71 9.55
C VAL A 245 -17.84 10.24 9.50
N VAL A 246 -16.93 10.95 10.18
CA VAL A 246 -16.86 12.42 10.13
C VAL A 246 -16.61 12.91 8.70
N LEU A 247 -15.67 12.29 7.98
CA LEU A 247 -15.41 12.59 6.56
C LEU A 247 -16.68 12.36 5.72
N GLY A 248 -17.38 11.24 5.91
CA GLY A 248 -18.62 10.93 5.20
C GLY A 248 -19.73 11.96 5.44
N VAL A 249 -19.86 12.47 6.66
CA VAL A 249 -20.80 13.56 6.99
C VAL A 249 -20.46 14.83 6.20
N PHE A 250 -19.17 15.21 6.14
CA PHE A 250 -18.76 16.38 5.36
C PHE A 250 -18.92 16.18 3.86
N MET A 251 -18.60 14.99 3.34
CA MET A 251 -18.79 14.66 1.93
C MET A 251 -20.26 14.71 1.49
N ARG A 252 -21.19 14.28 2.36
CA ARG A 252 -22.64 14.40 2.13
C ARG A 252 -23.11 15.85 2.17
N ARG A 253 -22.64 16.64 3.14
CA ARG A 253 -23.03 18.06 3.31
C ARG A 253 -22.49 18.97 2.20
N ASP A 254 -21.28 18.70 1.73
CA ASP A 254 -20.60 19.56 0.75
C ASP A 254 -20.81 19.12 -0.70
N GLY A 255 -21.39 17.95 -0.94
CA GLY A 255 -21.61 17.42 -2.29
C GLY A 255 -20.32 16.95 -2.95
N ALA A 256 -19.69 15.91 -2.40
CA ALA A 256 -18.49 15.31 -2.99
C ALA A 256 -18.78 14.70 -4.37
N ILE A 257 -17.81 14.78 -5.29
CA ILE A 257 -17.94 14.14 -6.61
C ILE A 257 -18.05 12.61 -6.49
N GLN A 258 -18.80 12.00 -7.41
CA GLN A 258 -19.07 10.55 -7.40
C GLN A 258 -17.81 9.68 -7.25
N ARG A 259 -16.70 10.05 -7.91
CA ARG A 259 -15.46 9.27 -7.82
C ARG A 259 -14.87 9.26 -6.41
N LEU A 260 -14.95 10.37 -5.70
CA LEU A 260 -14.47 10.47 -4.33
C LEU A 260 -15.41 9.72 -3.38
N GLN A 261 -16.73 9.81 -3.62
CA GLN A 261 -17.74 9.02 -2.90
C GLN A 261 -17.49 7.51 -3.07
N ASN A 262 -17.26 7.02 -4.29
CA ASN A 262 -16.97 5.60 -4.52
C ASN A 262 -15.69 5.13 -3.79
N ALA A 263 -14.65 5.97 -3.77
CA ALA A 263 -13.41 5.64 -3.06
C ALA A 263 -13.63 5.61 -1.53
N PHE A 264 -14.42 6.53 -1.01
CA PHE A 264 -14.82 6.59 0.39
C PHE A 264 -15.67 5.38 0.80
N GLU A 265 -16.68 5.03 0.01
CA GLU A 265 -17.56 3.89 0.27
C GLU A 265 -16.80 2.57 0.25
N ALA A 266 -15.89 2.39 -0.72
CA ALA A 266 -15.02 1.21 -0.76
C ALA A 266 -14.14 1.11 0.49
N PHE A 267 -13.55 2.23 0.92
CA PHE A 267 -12.76 2.27 2.16
C PHE A 267 -13.62 1.96 3.39
N LEU A 268 -14.77 2.61 3.54
CA LEU A 268 -15.66 2.43 4.69
C LEU A 268 -16.17 0.99 4.77
N PHE A 269 -16.60 0.42 3.64
CA PHE A 269 -17.03 -0.98 3.55
C PHE A 269 -15.93 -1.93 4.03
N LEU A 270 -14.71 -1.81 3.47
CA LEU A 270 -13.59 -2.65 3.86
C LEU A 270 -13.18 -2.45 5.32
N ALA A 271 -13.20 -1.20 5.82
CA ALA A 271 -12.85 -0.90 7.21
C ALA A 271 -13.85 -1.50 8.21
N VAL A 272 -15.16 -1.43 7.91
CA VAL A 272 -16.20 -2.06 8.73
C VAL A 272 -16.09 -3.59 8.67
N LEU A 273 -15.87 -4.15 7.48
CA LEU A 273 -15.66 -5.59 7.32
C LEU A 273 -14.43 -6.06 8.12
N GLN A 274 -13.31 -5.35 8.02
CA GLN A 274 -12.09 -5.63 8.77
C GLN A 274 -12.31 -5.54 10.29
N GLY A 275 -13.02 -4.51 10.75
CA GLY A 275 -13.39 -4.37 12.16
C GLY A 275 -14.26 -5.53 12.65
N GLY A 276 -15.25 -5.95 11.85
CA GLY A 276 -16.09 -7.11 12.13
C GLY A 276 -15.30 -8.42 12.23
N VAL A 277 -14.40 -8.69 11.27
CA VAL A 277 -13.51 -9.85 11.31
C VAL A 277 -12.60 -9.81 12.53
N GLY A 278 -12.06 -8.63 12.89
CA GLY A 278 -11.21 -8.47 14.07
C GLY A 278 -11.97 -8.72 15.38
N TYR A 279 -13.21 -8.24 15.47
CA TYR A 279 -14.08 -8.51 16.61
C TYR A 279 -14.35 -10.01 16.73
N LEU A 280 -14.76 -10.67 15.63
CA LEU A 280 -15.01 -12.11 15.62
C LEU A 280 -13.75 -12.89 16.03
N GLN A 281 -12.58 -12.53 15.49
CA GLN A 281 -11.29 -13.11 15.85
C GLN A 281 -11.02 -13.02 17.36
N TYR A 282 -11.26 -11.87 17.99
CA TYR A 282 -11.03 -11.68 19.42
C TYR A 282 -11.95 -12.58 20.28
N PHE A 283 -13.25 -12.61 19.98
CA PHE A 283 -14.24 -13.33 20.80
C PHE A 283 -14.30 -14.85 20.53
N THR A 284 -13.77 -15.32 19.41
CA THR A 284 -13.74 -16.76 19.07
C THR A 284 -12.41 -17.43 19.40
N GLY A 285 -11.51 -16.77 20.14
CA GLY A 285 -10.23 -17.35 20.53
C GLY A 285 -9.18 -17.37 19.42
N VAL A 286 -9.22 -16.40 18.51
CA VAL A 286 -8.21 -16.14 17.47
C VAL A 286 -8.01 -17.33 16.50
N PRO A 287 -9.07 -17.86 15.87
CA PRO A 287 -8.94 -19.00 14.96
C PRO A 287 -8.13 -18.62 13.71
N VAL A 288 -7.24 -19.54 13.30
CA VAL A 288 -6.24 -19.33 12.25
C VAL A 288 -6.84 -18.78 10.95
N VAL A 289 -7.98 -19.31 10.51
CA VAL A 289 -8.64 -18.87 9.27
C VAL A 289 -9.07 -17.40 9.34
N LEU A 290 -9.61 -16.96 10.49
CA LEU A 290 -9.98 -15.55 10.66
C LEU A 290 -8.75 -14.65 10.67
N VAL A 291 -7.63 -15.11 11.25
CA VAL A 291 -6.37 -14.36 11.22
C VAL A 291 -5.85 -14.19 9.79
N ALA A 292 -5.89 -15.25 8.97
CA ALA A 292 -5.51 -15.17 7.57
C ALA A 292 -6.37 -14.16 6.80
N VAL A 293 -7.70 -14.22 6.98
CA VAL A 293 -8.65 -13.27 6.39
C VAL A 293 -8.39 -11.85 6.88
N HIS A 294 -8.14 -11.67 8.18
CA HIS A 294 -7.87 -10.36 8.79
C HIS A 294 -6.58 -9.75 8.24
N ILE A 295 -5.52 -10.53 8.04
CA ILE A 295 -4.27 -10.06 7.44
C ILE A 295 -4.50 -9.64 5.99
N ALA A 296 -5.15 -10.48 5.17
CA ALA A 296 -5.43 -10.16 3.78
C ALA A 296 -6.28 -8.88 3.64
N LEU A 297 -7.38 -8.80 4.38
CA LEU A 297 -8.26 -7.64 4.39
C LEU A 297 -7.57 -6.38 4.93
N SER A 298 -6.62 -6.48 5.86
CA SER A 298 -5.86 -5.32 6.34
C SER A 298 -5.09 -4.61 5.21
N ILE A 299 -4.53 -5.37 4.27
CA ILE A 299 -3.85 -4.84 3.09
C ILE A 299 -4.86 -4.22 2.11
N ALA A 300 -6.05 -4.82 1.96
CA ALA A 300 -7.12 -4.24 1.16
C ALA A 300 -7.61 -2.89 1.74
N VAL A 301 -7.78 -2.78 3.06
CA VAL A 301 -8.13 -1.54 3.76
C VAL A 301 -7.03 -0.49 3.56
N TRP A 302 -5.76 -0.89 3.67
CA TRP A 302 -4.61 -0.01 3.42
C TRP A 302 -4.65 0.58 2.00
N LEU A 303 -4.84 -0.27 0.99
CA LEU A 303 -4.96 0.13 -0.41
C LEU A 303 -6.16 1.06 -0.65
N ALA A 304 -7.30 0.79 -0.02
CA ALA A 304 -8.49 1.63 -0.12
C ALA A 304 -8.28 3.01 0.52
N ALA A 305 -7.58 3.08 1.66
CA ALA A 305 -7.19 4.32 2.32
C ALA A 305 -6.27 5.17 1.43
N LEU A 306 -5.27 4.56 0.80
CA LEU A 306 -4.39 5.22 -0.16
C LEU A 306 -5.16 5.74 -1.39
N ASN A 307 -6.15 4.97 -1.87
CA ASN A 307 -7.00 5.36 -2.98
C ASN A 307 -7.92 6.54 -2.65
N LEU A 308 -8.52 6.55 -1.47
CA LEU A 308 -9.29 7.67 -0.96
C LEU A 308 -8.43 8.94 -0.90
N ALA A 309 -7.25 8.87 -0.27
CA ALA A 309 -6.33 10.00 -0.14
C ALA A 309 -5.85 10.53 -1.50
N THR A 310 -5.49 9.62 -2.42
CA THR A 310 -5.00 9.99 -3.77
C THR A 310 -6.11 10.63 -4.60
N THR A 311 -7.34 10.12 -4.50
CA THR A 311 -8.51 10.68 -5.18
C THR A 311 -8.87 12.06 -4.63
N ALA A 312 -8.87 12.23 -3.31
CA ALA A 312 -9.14 13.51 -2.65
C ALA A 312 -8.10 14.59 -3.03
N ARG A 313 -6.81 14.22 -3.11
CA ARG A 313 -5.73 15.11 -3.53
C ARG A 313 -5.94 15.65 -4.95
N ARG A 314 -6.35 14.78 -5.89
CA ARG A 314 -6.65 15.17 -7.28
C ARG A 314 -7.90 16.04 -7.40
N PHE A 315 -8.89 15.83 -6.52
CA PHE A 315 -10.06 16.70 -6.45
C PHE A 315 -9.69 18.11 -6.01
N GLY A 316 -8.91 18.24 -4.93
CA GLY A 316 -8.44 19.56 -4.45
C GLY A 316 -7.69 20.36 -5.52
N SER A 317 -6.80 19.72 -6.27
CA SER A 317 -6.05 20.39 -7.35
C SER A 317 -6.92 20.94 -8.48
N LEU A 318 -8.05 20.29 -8.79
CA LEU A 318 -8.96 20.74 -9.85
C LEU A 318 -9.78 21.96 -9.41
N THR A 319 -10.23 21.99 -8.16
CA THR A 319 -10.99 23.13 -7.61
C THR A 319 -10.13 24.39 -7.54
N THR A 320 -8.88 24.27 -7.07
CA THR A 320 -7.95 25.40 -7.01
C THR A 320 -7.60 25.94 -8.40
N ALA A 321 -7.37 25.07 -9.39
CA ALA A 321 -7.07 25.48 -10.76
C ALA A 321 -8.23 26.25 -11.43
N ARG A 322 -9.48 25.87 -11.14
CA ARG A 322 -10.67 26.56 -11.66
C ARG A 322 -10.83 27.94 -11.03
N ALA A 323 -10.65 28.05 -9.71
CA ALA A 323 -10.72 29.33 -9.00
C ALA A 323 -9.66 30.33 -9.48
N SER A 324 -8.44 29.88 -9.80
CA SER A 324 -7.41 30.77 -10.38
C SER A 324 -7.75 31.26 -11.78
N HIS A 325 -8.35 30.39 -12.61
CA HIS A 325 -8.74 30.75 -13.98
C HIS A 325 -9.94 31.73 -13.99
N ASP A 326 -10.87 31.58 -13.05
CA ASP A 326 -11.99 32.51 -12.90
C ASP A 326 -11.54 33.88 -12.35
N ALA A 327 -10.47 33.92 -11.54
CA ALA A 327 -9.88 35.16 -11.05
C ALA A 327 -9.09 35.93 -12.13
N GLU A 328 -8.33 35.23 -12.97
CA GLU A 328 -7.62 35.82 -14.13
C GLU A 328 -8.57 36.19 -15.28
N GLY A 329 -9.75 35.57 -15.36
CA GLY A 329 -10.76 35.79 -16.40
C GLY A 329 -11.68 37.00 -16.19
N THR A 330 -11.40 37.87 -15.20
CA THR A 330 -12.19 39.11 -15.05
C THR A 330 -11.89 40.02 -16.25
N PRO A 331 -12.87 40.36 -17.11
CA PRO A 331 -12.63 41.34 -18.16
C PRO A 331 -12.27 42.65 -17.47
N ILE A 332 -11.14 43.24 -17.85
CA ILE A 332 -10.87 44.65 -17.54
C ILE A 332 -12.05 45.43 -18.14
N LYS A 333 -13.00 45.81 -17.28
CA LYS A 333 -14.09 46.71 -17.64
C LYS A 333 -13.44 48.00 -18.13
N GLY A 334 -13.92 48.46 -19.28
CA GLY A 334 -13.30 49.48 -20.08
C GLY A 334 -12.93 50.75 -19.32
N VAL A 335 -11.76 51.27 -19.68
CA VAL A 335 -11.53 52.71 -19.64
C VAL A 335 -12.27 53.28 -20.85
N ALA A 336 -13.47 53.81 -20.59
CA ALA A 336 -14.15 54.74 -21.46
C ALA A 336 -14.11 56.12 -20.79
N HIS A 337 -13.83 57.12 -21.63
CA HIS A 337 -13.60 58.55 -21.37
C HIS A 337 -12.16 58.96 -21.06
#